data_AF-A0A2V6ZPC2-F1
#
_entry.id   AF-A0A2V6ZPC2-F1
#
_cell.length_a   1.000
_cell.length_b   1.000
_cell.length_c   1.000
_cell.angle_alpha   90.00
_cell.angle_beta   90.00
_cell.angle_gamma   90.00
#
_symmetry.space_group_name_H-M   'P 1'
#
loop_
_entity.id
_entity.type
_entity.pdbx_description
1 polymer ?
#
loop_
_entity_poly.entity_id
_entity_poly.type
_entity_poly.pdbx_seq_one_letter_code
_entity_poly.pdbx_strand_id
1 'polypeptide(L)'
;MARHPSSDRHLLQRAASRLRQRAQAVRQHPRSKRQGAGALRLAFGPRALGGLGRRHLPRGGGRQATDEVRAQALRLPRDVHEASLSRLPLLERHELDAEGRQHYDTVVSPQSRTLVGLRGPSGIWLHSPKLAGYLRAANQYLRFETALDRRLTELAILVTARELDNQFEWTAHEPAALAEGLDARIIEVVKRRQPIGRPGKRLGKREAIIIAFGRELFRKRKLSSATFARAVDLFGRRGVLELAALMGNYAMTAIILDAVDQQLHPGQKPLLPARRPRRAFG
;
A
#
# COMPACT_ATOMS: atom_id res chain seq x y z
N MET A 1 3.68 2.04 -51.31
CA MET A 1 2.32 1.51 -51.07
C MET A 1 1.77 2.10 -49.77
N ALA A 2 0.95 3.15 -49.87
CA ALA A 2 0.34 3.81 -48.71
C ALA A 2 -0.94 3.09 -48.28
N ARG A 3 -1.12 2.82 -46.98
CA ARG A 3 -2.32 2.19 -46.43
C ARG A 3 -3.45 3.21 -46.30
N HIS A 4 -4.65 2.83 -46.73
CA HIS A 4 -5.85 3.67 -46.76
C HIS A 4 -6.38 3.99 -45.34
N PRO A 5 -6.75 5.26 -45.04
CA PRO A 5 -7.19 5.71 -43.71
C PRO A 5 -8.62 5.27 -43.30
N SER A 6 -9.34 4.52 -44.16
CA SER A 6 -10.72 4.09 -43.89
C SER A 6 -10.82 2.85 -42.99
N SER A 7 -9.76 2.03 -42.90
CA SER A 7 -9.79 0.76 -42.15
C SER A 7 -9.73 0.96 -40.62
N ASP A 8 -8.97 1.97 -40.16
CA ASP A 8 -8.81 2.25 -38.72
C ASP A 8 -10.08 2.82 -38.06
N ARG A 9 -10.87 3.57 -38.83
CA ARG A 9 -12.12 4.18 -38.31
C ARG A 9 -13.19 3.13 -38.01
N HIS A 10 -13.27 2.07 -38.82
CA HIS A 10 -14.18 0.95 -38.60
C HIS A 10 -13.76 0.06 -37.43
N LEU A 11 -12.46 -0.14 -37.21
CA LEU A 11 -11.93 -0.88 -36.07
C LEU A 11 -12.22 -0.17 -34.74
N LEU A 12 -12.03 1.15 -34.70
CA LEU A 12 -12.32 1.96 -33.50
C LEU A 12 -13.81 2.01 -33.17
N GLN A 13 -14.69 2.13 -34.17
CA GLN A 13 -16.14 2.08 -33.94
C GLN A 13 -16.61 0.70 -33.43
N ARG A 14 -16.01 -0.39 -33.92
CA ARG A 14 -16.31 -1.76 -33.46
C ARG A 14 -15.78 -2.06 -32.05
N ALA A 15 -14.72 -1.39 -31.61
CA ALA A 15 -14.23 -1.51 -30.23
C ALA A 15 -15.14 -0.72 -29.25
N ALA A 16 -15.55 0.49 -29.64
CA ALA A 16 -16.43 1.34 -28.85
C ALA A 16 -17.85 0.74 -28.66
N SER A 17 -18.38 0.01 -29.65
CA SER A 17 -19.68 -0.66 -29.53
C SER A 17 -19.66 -1.84 -28.56
N ARG A 18 -18.59 -2.65 -28.58
CA ARG A 18 -18.41 -3.78 -27.65
C ARG A 18 -18.25 -3.36 -26.20
N LEU A 19 -17.58 -2.23 -25.95
CA LEU A 19 -17.45 -1.65 -24.60
C LEU A 19 -18.81 -1.17 -24.05
N ARG A 20 -19.65 -0.55 -24.89
CA ARG A 20 -21.01 -0.14 -24.48
C ARG A 20 -21.91 -1.32 -24.17
N GLN A 21 -21.86 -2.38 -24.99
CA GLN A 21 -22.64 -3.60 -24.75
C GLN A 21 -22.23 -4.32 -23.45
N ARG A 22 -20.92 -4.36 -23.14
CA ARG A 22 -20.44 -4.90 -21.86
C ARG A 22 -20.86 -4.06 -20.65
N ALA A 23 -20.87 -2.74 -20.77
CA ALA A 23 -21.33 -1.85 -19.70
C ALA A 23 -22.84 -1.98 -19.41
N GLN A 24 -23.64 -2.28 -20.43
CA GLN A 24 -25.08 -2.55 -20.26
C GLN A 24 -25.36 -3.92 -19.62
N ALA A 25 -24.58 -4.95 -19.95
CA ALA A 25 -24.72 -6.28 -19.35
C ALA A 25 -24.43 -6.30 -17.83
N VAL A 26 -23.49 -5.47 -17.35
CA VAL A 26 -23.17 -5.34 -15.92
C VAL A 26 -24.29 -4.66 -15.11
N ARG A 27 -25.13 -3.84 -15.75
CA ARG A 27 -26.26 -3.17 -15.07
C ARG A 27 -27.46 -4.07 -14.83
N GLN A 28 -27.55 -5.24 -15.48
CA GLN A 28 -28.74 -6.08 -15.46
C GLN A 28 -28.69 -7.27 -14.48
N HIS A 29 -27.66 -7.39 -13.63
CA HIS A 29 -27.63 -8.43 -12.60
C HIS A 29 -28.20 -7.97 -11.25
N PRO A 30 -29.26 -8.61 -10.73
CA PRO A 30 -29.81 -8.28 -9.42
C PRO A 30 -28.90 -8.78 -8.29
N ARG A 31 -28.63 -7.91 -7.31
CA ARG A 31 -27.86 -8.25 -6.09
C ARG A 31 -28.67 -9.19 -5.19
N SER A 32 -28.14 -10.37 -4.90
CA SER A 32 -28.69 -11.28 -3.89
C SER A 32 -28.47 -10.73 -2.48
N LYS A 33 -29.55 -10.55 -1.71
CA LYS A 33 -29.53 -10.19 -0.29
C LYS A 33 -28.85 -11.30 0.53
N ARG A 34 -27.91 -10.96 1.40
CA ARG A 34 -27.54 -11.80 2.55
C ARG A 34 -27.86 -11.07 3.84
N GLN A 35 -28.61 -11.79 4.68
CA GLN A 35 -29.11 -11.41 5.99
C GLN A 35 -28.01 -11.52 7.05
N GLY A 36 -28.26 -10.87 8.19
CA GLY A 36 -27.27 -10.50 9.20
C GLY A 36 -26.89 -11.57 10.22
N ALA A 37 -25.85 -11.24 10.98
CA ALA A 37 -25.48 -11.71 12.32
C ALA A 37 -24.44 -10.68 12.79
N GLY A 38 -24.65 -9.91 13.86
CA GLY A 38 -24.78 -10.37 15.23
C GLY A 38 -23.56 -9.84 15.97
N ALA A 39 -23.66 -8.63 16.54
CA ALA A 39 -22.59 -7.96 17.25
C ALA A 39 -22.35 -8.65 18.61
N LEU A 40 -21.14 -9.21 18.81
CA LEU A 40 -20.72 -9.74 20.10
C LEU A 40 -19.92 -8.68 20.85
N ARG A 41 -20.57 -8.02 21.82
CA ARG A 41 -19.92 -7.23 22.86
C ARG A 41 -19.43 -8.19 23.95
N LEU A 42 -18.12 -8.20 24.22
CA LEU A 42 -17.58 -8.82 25.42
C LEU A 42 -17.38 -7.75 26.50
N ALA A 43 -18.25 -7.80 27.50
CA ALA A 43 -18.10 -7.09 28.76
C ALA A 43 -17.31 -7.98 29.73
N PHE A 44 -16.26 -7.43 30.34
CA PHE A 44 -15.62 -8.04 31.51
C PHE A 44 -15.92 -7.19 32.74
N GLY A 45 -16.73 -7.75 33.64
CA GLY A 45 -16.91 -7.28 35.01
C GLY A 45 -15.93 -7.95 35.99
N PRO A 46 -15.77 -7.40 37.21
CA PRO A 46 -14.63 -7.69 38.07
C PRO A 46 -14.90 -8.83 39.05
N ARG A 47 -13.84 -9.57 39.43
CA ARG A 47 -13.80 -10.28 40.71
C ARG A 47 -12.40 -10.21 41.32
N ALA A 48 -12.40 -9.76 42.58
CA ALA A 48 -11.26 -9.70 43.48
C ALA A 48 -11.06 -11.04 44.21
N LEU A 49 -9.83 -11.28 44.69
CA LEU A 49 -9.49 -11.56 46.09
C LEU A 49 -8.02 -12.01 46.21
N GLY A 50 -7.36 -11.60 47.30
CA GLY A 50 -6.19 -12.29 47.85
C GLY A 50 -4.95 -11.42 47.99
N GLY A 51 -4.64 -11.00 49.21
CA GLY A 51 -3.51 -10.12 49.55
C GLY A 51 -2.24 -10.84 49.97
N LEU A 52 -1.21 -10.00 50.22
CA LEU A 52 -0.10 -10.09 51.19
C LEU A 52 1.27 -9.83 50.54
N GLY A 53 1.99 -8.87 51.12
CA GLY A 53 3.43 -8.70 50.88
C GLY A 53 3.89 -7.26 50.74
N ARG A 54 3.89 -6.48 51.83
CA ARG A 54 4.63 -5.21 51.91
C ARG A 54 6.14 -5.51 51.83
N ARG A 55 6.82 -5.02 50.80
CA ARG A 55 8.27 -4.75 50.83
C ARG A 55 8.55 -3.37 50.24
N HIS A 56 9.25 -2.56 51.03
CA HIS A 56 9.73 -1.24 50.69
C HIS A 56 10.79 -1.33 49.59
N LEU A 57 10.64 -0.57 48.50
CA LEU A 57 11.69 -0.30 47.52
C LEU A 57 11.79 1.22 47.31
N PRO A 58 13.00 1.76 47.16
CA PRO A 58 13.23 3.21 47.19
C PRO A 58 12.58 3.89 45.98
N ARG A 59 11.91 5.01 46.26
CA ARG A 59 11.43 5.98 45.27
C ARG A 59 12.59 6.88 44.84
N GLY A 60 12.80 7.00 43.54
CA GLY A 60 13.52 8.13 42.95
C GLY A 60 14.39 7.73 41.76
N GLY A 61 14.03 8.20 40.56
CA GLY A 61 14.94 8.25 39.40
C GLY A 61 14.48 7.56 38.11
N GLY A 62 13.67 6.50 38.17
CA GLY A 62 13.39 5.68 36.98
C GLY A 62 12.24 6.14 36.08
N ARG A 63 11.21 6.79 36.62
CA ARG A 63 10.00 7.16 35.84
C ARG A 63 10.19 8.42 35.01
N GLN A 64 10.85 9.46 35.54
CA GLN A 64 11.07 10.70 34.78
C GLN A 64 12.02 10.49 33.60
N ALA A 65 13.11 9.73 33.77
CA ALA A 65 14.03 9.44 32.67
C ALA A 65 13.41 8.52 31.59
N THR A 66 12.51 7.61 31.97
CA THR A 66 11.82 6.74 30.99
C THR A 66 10.64 7.44 30.32
N ASP A 67 9.97 8.37 31.01
CA ASP A 67 8.93 9.22 30.43
C ASP A 67 9.52 10.34 29.55
N GLU A 68 10.71 10.86 29.86
CA GLU A 68 11.44 11.80 28.98
C GLU A 68 12.01 11.10 27.75
N VAL A 69 12.59 9.91 27.87
CA VAL A 69 13.03 9.11 26.71
C VAL A 69 11.83 8.64 25.86
N ARG A 70 10.64 8.45 26.47
CA ARG A 70 9.38 8.13 25.79
C ARG A 70 8.67 9.37 25.22
N ALA A 71 8.89 10.56 25.78
CA ALA A 71 8.38 11.85 25.28
C ALA A 71 9.32 12.47 24.23
N GLN A 72 10.59 12.06 24.20
CA GLN A 72 11.54 12.35 23.13
C GLN A 72 11.31 11.44 21.91
N ALA A 73 10.44 10.43 22.04
CA ALA A 73 9.87 9.72 20.90
C ALA A 73 8.94 10.66 20.10
N LEU A 74 9.58 11.33 19.12
CA LEU A 74 9.02 11.95 17.92
C LEU A 74 8.26 13.25 18.14
N ARG A 75 8.98 14.31 18.55
CA ARG A 75 8.64 15.62 18.01
C ARG A 75 8.80 15.52 16.48
N LEU A 76 7.75 15.85 15.75
CA LEU A 76 7.80 15.94 14.29
C LEU A 76 8.99 16.83 13.88
N PRO A 77 9.67 16.55 12.76
CA PRO A 77 10.64 17.49 12.20
C PRO A 77 10.04 18.89 12.07
N ARG A 78 10.87 19.94 12.23
CA ARG A 78 10.37 21.34 12.28
C ARG A 78 9.64 21.77 11.01
N ASP A 79 9.97 21.16 9.88
CA ASP A 79 9.42 21.40 8.55
C ASP A 79 8.23 20.48 8.23
N VAL A 80 7.74 19.67 9.19
CA VAL A 80 6.59 18.78 9.02
C VAL A 80 5.35 19.38 9.69
N HIS A 81 4.27 19.51 8.93
CA HIS A 81 2.99 19.99 9.43
C HIS A 81 2.26 18.91 10.23
N GLU A 82 1.76 19.26 11.42
CA GLU A 82 1.06 18.32 12.31
C GLU A 82 -0.23 17.75 11.70
N ALA A 83 -0.98 18.58 10.97
CA ALA A 83 -2.28 18.19 10.40
C ALA A 83 -2.17 17.14 9.28
N SER A 84 -1.15 17.27 8.42
CA SER A 84 -0.89 16.36 7.29
C SER A 84 0.09 15.25 7.62
N LEU A 85 0.93 15.44 8.65
CA LEU A 85 2.08 14.60 8.98
C LEU A 85 3.10 14.56 7.83
N SER A 86 3.22 15.66 7.08
CA SER A 86 4.09 15.81 5.92
C SER A 86 4.63 17.24 5.83
N ARG A 87 5.72 17.43 5.09
CA ARG A 87 6.23 18.76 4.68
C ARG A 87 5.24 19.58 3.86
N LEU A 88 4.24 18.94 3.26
CA LEU A 88 3.16 19.63 2.59
C LEU A 88 1.98 19.83 3.56
N PRO A 89 1.35 21.02 3.61
CA PRO A 89 0.18 21.23 4.45
C PRO A 89 -1.02 20.38 3.96
N LEU A 90 -1.95 20.12 4.87
CA LEU A 90 -3.21 19.46 4.52
C LEU A 90 -4.10 20.50 3.83
N LEU A 91 -4.48 20.25 2.57
CA LEU A 91 -5.35 21.16 1.82
C LEU A 91 -6.80 20.96 2.23
N GLU A 92 -7.47 22.06 2.51
CA GLU A 92 -8.90 22.13 2.72
C GLU A 92 -9.65 22.22 1.38
N ARG A 93 -10.87 21.71 1.36
CA ARG A 93 -11.68 21.64 0.13
C ARG A 93 -11.84 22.99 -0.58
N HIS A 94 -11.95 24.08 0.17
CA HIS A 94 -12.19 25.41 -0.38
C HIS A 94 -10.94 26.05 -1.02
N GLU A 95 -9.75 25.53 -0.73
CA GLU A 95 -8.48 25.99 -1.31
C GLU A 95 -8.22 25.40 -2.70
N LEU A 96 -8.98 24.37 -3.08
CA LEU A 96 -8.80 23.61 -4.32
C LEU A 96 -9.63 24.19 -5.46
N ASP A 97 -9.11 24.07 -6.68
CA ASP A 97 -9.87 24.32 -7.90
C ASP A 97 -10.96 23.25 -8.16
N ALA A 98 -11.64 23.32 -9.30
CA ALA A 98 -12.71 22.38 -9.61
C ALA A 98 -12.23 20.91 -9.70
N GLU A 99 -11.04 20.67 -10.28
CA GLU A 99 -10.46 19.33 -10.42
C GLU A 99 -10.00 18.79 -9.05
N GLY A 100 -9.32 19.62 -8.26
CA GLY A 100 -8.89 19.31 -6.92
C GLY A 100 -10.05 18.99 -5.99
N ARG A 101 -11.14 19.76 -6.04
CA ARG A 101 -12.36 19.49 -5.26
C ARG A 101 -12.98 18.13 -5.60
N GLN A 102 -13.02 17.75 -6.89
CA GLN A 102 -13.51 16.42 -7.29
C GLN A 102 -12.65 15.30 -6.69
N HIS A 103 -11.33 15.45 -6.71
CA HIS A 103 -10.41 14.48 -6.11
C HIS A 103 -10.53 14.43 -4.59
N TYR A 104 -10.62 15.58 -3.93
CA TYR A 104 -10.87 15.69 -2.49
C TYR A 104 -12.15 14.94 -2.10
N ASP A 105 -13.27 15.23 -2.78
CA ASP A 105 -14.58 14.64 -2.52
C ASP A 105 -14.55 13.10 -2.68
N THR A 106 -13.79 12.62 -3.67
CA THR A 106 -13.62 11.17 -3.86
C THR A 106 -12.82 10.52 -2.74
N VAL A 107 -11.86 11.23 -2.12
CA VAL A 107 -11.03 10.70 -1.03
C VAL A 107 -11.80 10.65 0.29
N VAL A 108 -12.57 11.68 0.61
CA VAL A 108 -13.33 11.77 1.88
C VAL A 108 -14.67 11.06 1.83
N SER A 109 -15.12 10.65 0.64
CA SER A 109 -16.34 9.87 0.46
C SER A 109 -16.31 8.57 1.31
N PRO A 110 -17.45 8.16 1.89
CA PRO A 110 -17.57 6.87 2.60
C PRO A 110 -17.27 5.64 1.72
N GLN A 111 -17.30 5.79 0.39
CA GLN A 111 -17.01 4.73 -0.57
C GLN A 111 -15.51 4.69 -0.95
N SER A 112 -14.70 5.59 -0.39
CA SER A 112 -13.28 5.66 -0.64
C SER A 112 -12.58 4.37 -0.22
N ARG A 113 -11.66 3.89 -1.08
CA ARG A 113 -10.82 2.71 -0.83
C ARG A 113 -9.42 3.08 -0.33
N THR A 114 -9.20 4.34 0.05
CA THR A 114 -7.91 4.78 0.60
C THR A 114 -7.73 4.21 2.01
N LEU A 115 -6.52 3.74 2.33
CA LEU A 115 -6.22 3.18 3.66
C LEU A 115 -6.12 4.25 4.75
N VAL A 116 -5.73 5.48 4.38
CA VAL A 116 -5.37 6.56 5.33
C VAL A 116 -5.97 7.93 4.96
N GLY A 117 -6.91 7.96 4.02
CA GLY A 117 -7.58 9.19 3.58
C GLY A 117 -6.61 10.26 3.05
N LEU A 118 -6.85 11.51 3.46
CA LEU A 118 -6.05 12.68 3.09
C LEU A 118 -4.69 12.74 3.82
N ARG A 119 -4.49 12.00 4.92
CA ARG A 119 -3.20 11.93 5.62
C ARG A 119 -2.27 10.87 5.02
N GLY A 120 -2.20 10.84 3.70
CA GLY A 120 -1.36 9.91 2.94
C GLY A 120 -1.28 10.31 1.47
N PRO A 121 -0.91 9.39 0.56
CA PRO A 121 -0.64 9.71 -0.84
C PRO A 121 -1.75 10.51 -1.52
N SER A 122 -3.02 10.21 -1.22
CA SER A 122 -4.16 10.90 -1.83
C SER A 122 -4.26 12.38 -1.45
N GLY A 123 -3.89 12.79 -0.23
CA GLY A 123 -3.85 14.21 0.13
C GLY A 123 -2.60 14.91 -0.40
N ILE A 124 -1.46 14.22 -0.42
CA ILE A 124 -0.22 14.74 -1.03
C ILE A 124 -0.45 15.10 -2.51
N TRP A 125 -1.10 14.22 -3.27
CA TRP A 125 -1.33 14.46 -4.69
C TRP A 125 -2.27 15.65 -4.97
N LEU A 126 -3.10 16.10 -4.02
CA LEU A 126 -3.97 17.26 -4.22
C LEU A 126 -3.20 18.57 -4.44
N HIS A 127 -1.91 18.63 -4.06
CA HIS A 127 -1.00 19.72 -4.42
C HIS A 127 -0.72 19.81 -5.93
N SER A 128 -1.13 18.79 -6.71
CA SER A 128 -1.16 18.80 -8.16
C SER A 128 -2.40 18.03 -8.66
N PRO A 129 -3.58 18.68 -8.76
CA PRO A 129 -4.84 18.00 -9.09
C PRO A 129 -4.77 17.14 -10.36
N LYS A 130 -4.18 17.69 -11.44
CA LYS A 130 -3.97 16.97 -12.70
C LYS A 130 -3.12 15.70 -12.52
N LEU A 131 -2.06 15.76 -11.72
CA LEU A 131 -1.25 14.58 -11.41
C LEU A 131 -2.05 13.59 -10.56
N ALA A 132 -2.82 14.06 -9.57
CA ALA A 132 -3.68 13.22 -8.75
C ALA A 132 -4.65 12.40 -9.61
N GLY A 133 -5.24 12.98 -10.65
CA GLY A 133 -6.10 12.27 -11.60
C GLY A 133 -5.40 11.05 -12.22
N TYR A 134 -4.20 11.23 -12.78
CA TYR A 134 -3.45 10.14 -13.38
C TYR A 134 -3.01 9.07 -12.37
N LEU A 135 -2.48 9.50 -11.22
CA LEU A 135 -2.00 8.58 -10.19
C LEU A 135 -3.14 7.75 -9.59
N ARG A 136 -4.29 8.37 -9.34
CA ARG A 136 -5.48 7.67 -8.82
C ARG A 136 -6.02 6.67 -9.85
N ALA A 137 -6.12 7.05 -11.12
CA ALA A 137 -6.56 6.15 -12.18
C ALA A 137 -5.64 4.94 -12.32
N ALA A 138 -4.32 5.15 -12.32
CA ALA A 138 -3.35 4.07 -12.36
C ALA A 138 -3.46 3.16 -11.13
N ASN A 139 -3.56 3.72 -9.92
CA ASN A 139 -3.73 2.96 -8.69
C ASN A 139 -5.03 2.14 -8.69
N GLN A 140 -6.14 2.72 -9.15
CA GLN A 140 -7.42 2.04 -9.24
C GLN A 140 -7.35 0.84 -10.19
N TYR A 141 -6.80 1.03 -11.39
CA TYR A 141 -6.61 -0.05 -12.36
C TYR A 141 -5.71 -1.16 -11.81
N LEU A 142 -4.50 -0.80 -11.38
CA LEU A 142 -3.47 -1.76 -10.98
C LEU A 142 -3.85 -2.57 -9.74
N ARG A 143 -4.63 -2.00 -8.82
CA ARG A 143 -5.02 -2.67 -7.57
C ARG A 143 -6.29 -3.51 -7.69
N PHE A 144 -7.19 -3.20 -8.62
CA PHE A 144 -8.54 -3.77 -8.61
C PHE A 144 -9.04 -4.34 -9.94
N GLU A 145 -8.37 -4.03 -11.06
CA GLU A 145 -8.88 -4.35 -12.41
C GLU A 145 -7.91 -5.22 -13.23
N THR A 146 -6.78 -5.61 -12.64
CA THR A 146 -5.83 -6.56 -13.25
C THR A 146 -6.21 -8.01 -12.94
N ALA A 147 -5.52 -8.97 -13.58
CA ALA A 147 -5.72 -10.39 -13.32
C ALA A 147 -5.01 -10.87 -12.04
N LEU A 148 -4.22 -10.02 -11.38
CA LEU A 148 -3.61 -10.35 -10.09
C LEU A 148 -4.70 -10.26 -9.01
N ASP A 149 -4.89 -11.35 -8.27
CA ASP A 149 -5.78 -11.31 -7.12
C ASP A 149 -5.28 -10.31 -6.06
N ARG A 150 -6.17 -9.91 -5.15
CA ARG A 150 -5.89 -8.88 -4.14
C ARG A 150 -4.72 -9.27 -3.24
N ARG A 151 -4.61 -10.54 -2.87
CA ARG A 151 -3.53 -11.08 -2.03
C ARG A 151 -2.16 -10.96 -2.71
N LEU A 152 -2.07 -11.29 -4.00
CA LEU A 152 -0.84 -11.15 -4.80
C LEU A 152 -0.51 -9.68 -5.10
N THR A 153 -1.53 -8.83 -5.25
CA THR A 153 -1.38 -7.38 -5.35
C THR A 153 -0.72 -6.82 -4.09
N GLU A 154 -1.23 -7.14 -2.90
CA GLU A 154 -0.65 -6.71 -1.63
C GLU A 154 0.77 -7.28 -1.42
N LEU A 155 1.05 -8.51 -1.88
CA LEU A 155 2.41 -9.05 -1.87
C LEU A 155 3.37 -8.21 -2.73
N ALA A 156 2.98 -7.83 -3.95
CA ALA A 156 3.82 -6.99 -4.82
C ALA A 156 4.09 -5.61 -4.22
N ILE A 157 3.09 -5.04 -3.52
CA ILE A 157 3.21 -3.79 -2.77
C ILE A 157 4.21 -3.94 -1.62
N LEU A 158 4.04 -4.95 -0.77
CA LEU A 158 4.96 -5.21 0.35
C LEU A 158 6.39 -5.45 -0.13
N VAL A 159 6.58 -6.21 -1.22
CA VAL A 159 7.91 -6.39 -1.82
C VAL A 159 8.50 -5.03 -2.20
N THR A 160 7.74 -4.19 -2.90
CA THR A 160 8.20 -2.84 -3.29
C THR A 160 8.57 -1.98 -2.09
N ALA A 161 7.65 -1.85 -1.12
CA ALA A 161 7.88 -1.08 0.10
C ALA A 161 9.12 -1.57 0.86
N ARG A 162 9.35 -2.89 0.91
CA ARG A 162 10.54 -3.44 1.57
C ARG A 162 11.83 -3.22 0.80
N GLU A 163 11.81 -3.31 -0.53
CA GLU A 163 13.02 -3.07 -1.34
C GLU A 163 13.45 -1.60 -1.31
N LEU A 164 12.51 -0.69 -1.03
CA LEU A 164 12.77 0.74 -0.84
C LEU A 164 12.93 1.15 0.64
N ASP A 165 12.70 0.21 1.57
CA ASP A 165 12.65 0.47 3.01
C ASP A 165 11.63 1.60 3.38
N ASN A 166 10.54 1.71 2.63
CA ASN A 166 9.49 2.70 2.87
C ASN A 166 8.58 2.25 4.03
N GLN A 167 8.71 2.93 5.16
CA GLN A 167 8.03 2.59 6.41
C GLN A 167 6.53 2.86 6.36
N PHE A 168 6.11 3.94 5.69
CA PHE A 168 4.71 4.35 5.62
C PHE A 168 3.87 3.34 4.83
N GLU A 169 4.31 3.01 3.61
CA GLU A 169 3.63 2.03 2.76
C GLU A 169 3.57 0.67 3.45
N TRP A 170 4.69 0.21 4.02
CA TRP A 170 4.71 -1.08 4.69
C TRP A 170 3.75 -1.13 5.87
N THR A 171 3.76 -0.11 6.75
CA THR A 171 2.89 -0.07 7.93
C THR A 171 1.40 -0.04 7.54
N ALA A 172 1.05 0.60 6.42
CA ALA A 172 -0.32 0.59 5.90
C ALA A 172 -0.71 -0.75 5.24
N HIS A 173 0.21 -1.37 4.50
CA HIS A 173 -0.09 -2.51 3.65
C HIS A 173 0.10 -3.87 4.31
N GLU A 174 0.88 -4.01 5.39
CA GLU A 174 0.97 -5.30 6.11
C GLU A 174 -0.38 -5.74 6.70
N PRO A 175 -1.13 -4.89 7.43
CA PRO A 175 -2.48 -5.23 7.87
C PRO A 175 -3.45 -5.52 6.72
N ALA A 176 -3.35 -4.76 5.62
CA ALA A 176 -4.19 -4.97 4.43
C ALA A 176 -3.91 -6.33 3.78
N ALA A 177 -2.64 -6.70 3.64
CA ALA A 177 -2.23 -7.99 3.09
C ALA A 177 -2.74 -9.16 3.94
N LEU A 178 -2.68 -9.05 5.26
CA LEU A 178 -3.24 -10.05 6.18
C LEU A 178 -4.76 -10.17 6.01
N ALA A 179 -5.47 -9.04 5.91
CA ALA A 179 -6.92 -9.02 5.71
C ALA A 179 -7.35 -9.64 4.37
N GLU A 180 -6.52 -9.51 3.33
CA GLU A 180 -6.71 -10.15 2.01
C GLU A 180 -6.25 -11.63 1.99
N GLY A 181 -5.84 -12.18 3.13
CA GLY A 181 -5.49 -13.61 3.29
C GLY A 181 -4.05 -13.96 2.90
N LEU A 182 -3.13 -12.99 2.82
CA LEU A 182 -1.72 -13.30 2.62
C LEU A 182 -1.14 -13.94 3.89
N ASP A 183 -0.55 -15.14 3.74
CA ASP A 183 0.06 -15.86 4.85
C ASP A 183 1.18 -15.02 5.50
N ALA A 184 1.10 -14.83 6.82
CA ALA A 184 2.07 -14.07 7.60
C ALA A 184 3.52 -14.58 7.41
N ARG A 185 3.72 -15.87 7.12
CA ARG A 185 5.03 -16.45 6.80
C ARG A 185 5.62 -15.87 5.53
N ILE A 186 4.80 -15.56 4.52
CA ILE A 186 5.24 -14.90 3.28
C ILE A 186 5.66 -13.46 3.59
N ILE A 187 4.85 -12.75 4.39
CA ILE A 187 5.15 -11.38 4.82
C ILE A 187 6.49 -11.36 5.56
N GLU A 188 6.76 -12.30 6.46
CA GLU A 188 8.05 -12.39 7.15
C GLU A 188 9.22 -12.71 6.21
N VAL A 189 9.03 -13.53 5.18
CA VAL A 189 10.05 -13.74 4.14
C VAL A 189 10.41 -12.43 3.44
N VAL A 190 9.42 -11.61 3.11
CA VAL A 190 9.65 -10.29 2.51
C VAL A 190 10.30 -9.36 3.53
N LYS A 191 9.68 -9.15 4.69
CA LYS A 191 10.11 -8.25 5.77
C LYS A 191 11.57 -8.47 6.16
N ARG A 192 11.96 -9.73 6.36
CA ARG A 192 13.31 -10.12 6.78
C ARG A 192 14.25 -10.43 5.62
N ARG A 193 13.80 -10.21 4.37
CA ARG A 193 14.54 -10.50 3.12
C ARG A 193 15.10 -11.94 3.10
N GLN A 194 14.35 -12.91 3.61
CA GLN A 194 14.77 -14.31 3.69
C GLN A 194 14.85 -14.96 2.28
N PRO A 195 15.64 -16.04 2.10
CA PRO A 195 15.66 -16.80 0.85
C PRO A 195 14.29 -17.36 0.47
N ILE A 196 13.97 -17.38 -0.83
CA ILE A 196 12.67 -17.82 -1.40
C ILE A 196 12.52 -19.36 -1.38
N GLY A 197 13.63 -20.11 -1.24
CA GLY A 197 13.65 -21.57 -1.39
C GLY A 197 14.25 -22.33 -0.20
N ARG A 198 13.95 -21.95 1.05
CA ARG A 198 14.47 -22.70 2.21
C ARG A 198 13.90 -24.14 2.24
N PRO A 199 14.72 -25.17 2.54
CA PRO A 199 14.23 -26.52 2.76
C PRO A 199 13.09 -26.56 3.80
N GLY A 200 12.02 -27.30 3.52
CA GLY A 200 10.88 -27.49 4.43
C GLY A 200 9.83 -26.36 4.47
N LYS A 201 10.03 -25.22 3.79
CA LYS A 201 9.05 -24.12 3.72
C LYS A 201 8.94 -23.56 2.29
N ARG A 202 8.25 -24.30 1.41
CA ARG A 202 8.06 -23.87 0.02
C ARG A 202 6.95 -22.82 -0.07
N LEU A 203 7.30 -21.66 -0.61
CA LEU A 203 6.34 -20.67 -1.09
C LEU A 203 5.57 -21.23 -2.29
N GLY A 204 4.33 -20.78 -2.49
CA GLY A 204 3.63 -21.04 -3.75
C GLY A 204 4.37 -20.39 -4.93
N LYS A 205 4.15 -20.93 -6.14
CA LYS A 205 4.90 -20.52 -7.35
C LYS A 205 4.70 -19.04 -7.67
N ARG A 206 3.47 -18.51 -7.51
CA ARG A 206 3.12 -17.11 -7.79
C ARG A 206 3.73 -16.15 -6.79
N GLU A 207 3.77 -16.51 -5.51
CA GLU A 207 4.38 -15.71 -4.46
C GLU A 207 5.90 -15.67 -4.64
N ALA A 208 6.50 -16.83 -4.87
CA ALA A 208 7.94 -16.95 -5.09
C ALA A 208 8.39 -16.11 -6.28
N ILE A 209 7.65 -16.11 -7.40
CA ILE A 209 8.02 -15.33 -8.57
C ILE A 209 7.85 -13.83 -8.33
N ILE A 210 6.81 -13.36 -7.64
CA ILE A 210 6.61 -11.93 -7.33
C ILE A 210 7.76 -11.42 -6.45
N ILE A 211 8.16 -12.20 -5.43
CA ILE A 211 9.28 -11.82 -4.55
C ILE A 211 10.59 -11.79 -5.35
N ALA A 212 10.85 -12.79 -6.21
CA ALA A 212 12.04 -12.82 -7.05
C ALA A 212 12.07 -11.64 -8.03
N PHE A 213 10.93 -11.36 -8.68
CA PHE A 213 10.74 -10.27 -9.63
C PHE A 213 11.10 -8.92 -9.00
N GLY A 214 10.49 -8.57 -7.87
CA GLY A 214 10.77 -7.30 -7.20
C GLY A 214 12.22 -7.20 -6.73
N ARG A 215 12.79 -8.28 -6.16
CA ARG A 215 14.19 -8.28 -5.72
C ARG A 215 15.17 -8.08 -6.88
N GLU A 216 14.97 -8.75 -8.01
CA GLU A 216 15.81 -8.56 -9.18
C GLU A 216 15.64 -7.14 -9.74
N LEU A 217 14.41 -6.68 -9.91
CA LEU A 217 14.13 -5.36 -10.46
C LEU A 217 14.74 -4.23 -9.62
N PHE A 218 14.54 -4.23 -8.29
CA PHE A 218 15.01 -3.14 -7.44
C PHE A 218 16.49 -3.24 -7.05
N ARG A 219 17.06 -4.44 -6.95
CA ARG A 219 18.48 -4.61 -6.55
C ARG A 219 19.43 -4.72 -7.73
N LYS A 220 19.01 -5.39 -8.81
CA LYS A 220 19.83 -5.63 -10.00
C LYS A 220 19.45 -4.75 -11.18
N ARG A 221 18.35 -3.98 -11.07
CA ARG A 221 17.85 -3.06 -12.11
C ARG A 221 17.41 -3.76 -13.40
N LYS A 222 17.35 -5.09 -13.41
CA LYS A 222 17.00 -5.91 -14.56
C LYS A 222 16.56 -7.30 -14.10
N LEU A 223 15.53 -7.84 -14.76
CA LEU A 223 15.15 -9.23 -14.62
C LEU A 223 16.07 -10.13 -15.44
N SER A 224 16.45 -11.27 -14.87
CA SER A 224 17.03 -12.37 -15.62
C SER A 224 16.02 -12.98 -16.60
N SER A 225 16.51 -13.54 -17.71
CA SER A 225 15.65 -14.24 -18.69
C SER A 225 14.83 -15.36 -18.05
N ALA A 226 15.42 -16.08 -17.08
CA ALA A 226 14.74 -17.15 -16.36
C ALA A 226 13.58 -16.64 -15.48
N THR A 227 13.76 -15.52 -14.77
CA THR A 227 12.69 -14.91 -13.97
C THR A 227 11.59 -14.33 -14.86
N PHE A 228 11.96 -13.68 -15.97
CA PHE A 228 11.00 -13.17 -16.94
C PHE A 228 10.15 -14.30 -17.55
N ALA A 229 10.78 -15.37 -18.04
CA ALA A 229 10.08 -16.51 -18.64
C ALA A 229 9.07 -17.14 -17.66
N ARG A 230 9.49 -17.45 -16.43
CA ARG A 230 8.59 -17.99 -15.40
C ARG A 230 7.44 -17.06 -15.04
N ALA A 231 7.68 -15.75 -15.04
CA ALA A 231 6.63 -14.77 -14.78
C ALA A 231 5.61 -14.74 -15.94
N VAL A 232 6.08 -14.84 -17.18
CA VAL A 232 5.20 -14.98 -18.37
C VAL A 232 4.39 -16.27 -18.29
N ASP A 233 4.98 -17.40 -17.88
CA ASP A 233 4.25 -18.67 -17.74
C ASP A 233 3.11 -18.57 -16.71
N LEU A 234 3.32 -17.82 -15.63
CA LEU A 234 2.37 -17.72 -14.52
C LEU A 234 1.30 -16.63 -14.70
N PHE A 235 1.63 -15.54 -15.39
CA PHE A 235 0.79 -14.34 -15.49
C PHE A 235 0.50 -13.87 -16.92
N GLY A 236 1.13 -14.49 -17.91
CA GLY A 236 1.12 -14.00 -19.30
C GLY A 236 1.90 -12.69 -19.46
N ARG A 237 2.12 -12.29 -20.72
CA ARG A 237 2.87 -11.05 -21.05
C ARG A 237 2.20 -9.80 -20.48
N ARG A 238 0.86 -9.74 -20.54
CA ARG A 238 0.08 -8.63 -19.97
C ARG A 238 0.27 -8.55 -18.45
N GLY A 239 0.13 -9.67 -17.74
CA GLY A 239 0.31 -9.70 -16.28
C GLY A 239 1.73 -9.34 -15.83
N VAL A 240 2.76 -9.68 -16.62
CA VAL A 240 4.14 -9.23 -16.37
C VAL A 240 4.29 -7.71 -16.46
N LEU A 241 3.71 -7.09 -17.49
CA LEU A 241 3.72 -5.63 -17.63
C LEU A 241 2.95 -4.96 -16.49
N GLU A 242 1.77 -5.49 -16.13
CA GLU A 242 0.94 -4.96 -15.04
C GLU A 242 1.62 -5.12 -13.68
N LEU A 243 2.32 -6.22 -13.43
CA LEU A 243 3.12 -6.43 -12.21
C LEU A 243 4.27 -5.42 -12.12
N ALA A 244 5.00 -5.20 -13.23
CA ALA A 244 6.05 -4.19 -13.28
C ALA A 244 5.49 -2.78 -13.05
N ALA A 245 4.35 -2.46 -13.65
CA ALA A 245 3.67 -1.18 -13.48
C ALA A 245 3.16 -0.98 -12.05
N LEU A 246 2.60 -2.00 -11.40
CA LEU A 246 2.20 -1.96 -9.99
C LEU A 246 3.38 -1.66 -9.07
N MET A 247 4.49 -2.40 -9.23
CA MET A 247 5.71 -2.16 -8.46
C MET A 247 6.30 -0.77 -8.75
N GLY A 248 6.30 -0.33 -10.02
CA GLY A 248 6.76 1.00 -10.41
C GLY A 248 5.90 2.13 -9.81
N ASN A 249 4.58 1.94 -9.78
CA ASN A 249 3.64 2.89 -9.20
C ASN A 249 3.84 3.05 -7.68
N TYR A 250 4.07 1.94 -6.97
CA TYR A 250 4.41 1.98 -5.54
C TYR A 250 5.83 2.52 -5.30
N ALA A 251 6.78 2.26 -6.19
CA ALA A 251 8.10 2.88 -6.10
C ALA A 251 8.06 4.41 -6.27
N MET A 252 7.26 4.90 -7.21
CA MET A 252 7.00 6.34 -7.36
C MET A 252 6.29 6.92 -6.13
N THR A 253 5.31 6.19 -5.58
CA THR A 253 4.61 6.60 -4.36
C THR A 253 5.59 6.71 -3.18
N ALA A 254 6.47 5.73 -3.00
CA ALA A 254 7.55 5.77 -2.00
C ALA A 254 8.49 6.97 -2.19
N ILE A 255 8.87 7.30 -3.43
CA ILE A 255 9.70 8.48 -3.74
C ILE A 255 8.99 9.77 -3.30
N ILE A 256 7.70 9.91 -3.62
CA ILE A 256 6.91 11.09 -3.23
C ILE A 256 6.82 11.16 -1.71
N LEU A 257 6.50 10.06 -1.04
CA LEU A 257 6.41 9.98 0.43
C LEU A 257 7.72 10.36 1.12
N ASP A 258 8.85 9.85 0.63
CA ASP A 258 10.19 10.17 1.15
C ASP A 258 10.54 11.65 0.90
N ALA A 259 10.19 12.21 -0.27
CA ALA A 259 10.47 13.60 -0.61
C ALA A 259 9.76 14.60 0.33
N VAL A 260 8.51 14.29 0.69
CA VAL A 260 7.68 15.13 1.56
C VAL A 260 7.77 14.74 3.04
N ASP A 261 8.72 13.87 3.40
CA ASP A 261 8.94 13.35 4.75
C ASP A 261 7.63 12.93 5.44
N GLN A 262 6.85 12.08 4.77
CA GLN A 262 5.58 11.60 5.30
C GLN A 262 5.82 10.74 6.55
N GLN A 263 5.25 11.18 7.67
CA GLN A 263 5.30 10.47 8.95
C GLN A 263 4.17 9.45 9.08
N LEU A 264 4.38 8.45 9.93
CA LEU A 264 3.34 7.53 10.38
C LEU A 264 2.28 8.27 11.20
N HIS A 265 1.06 7.73 11.23
CA HIS A 265 0.00 8.33 12.06
C HIS A 265 0.29 8.14 13.54
N PRO A 266 -0.09 9.09 14.42
CA PRO A 266 0.09 8.96 15.86
C PRO A 266 -0.41 7.60 16.38
N GLY A 267 0.41 6.94 17.20
CA GLY A 267 0.12 5.63 17.78
C GLY A 267 0.37 4.44 16.85
N GLN A 268 0.69 4.63 15.56
CA GLN A 268 1.08 3.52 14.69
C GLN A 268 2.51 3.06 14.99
N LYS A 269 2.65 1.77 15.26
CA LYS A 269 3.97 1.15 15.42
C LYS A 269 4.63 0.97 14.04
N PRO A 270 5.89 1.39 13.85
CA PRO A 270 6.63 1.02 12.64
C PRO A 270 6.81 -0.50 12.57
N LEU A 271 6.42 -1.10 11.44
CA LEU A 271 6.44 -2.55 11.24
C LEU A 271 7.68 -3.10 10.48
N LEU A 272 8.39 -2.26 9.71
CA LEU A 272 9.73 -2.60 9.22
C LEU A 272 10.82 -2.47 10.32
N PRO A 273 11.90 -3.24 10.21
CA PRO A 273 13.14 -2.95 10.94
C PRO A 273 13.67 -1.56 10.59
N ALA A 274 14.28 -0.88 11.56
CA ALA A 274 14.92 0.42 11.35
C ALA A 274 15.83 0.39 10.12
N ARG A 275 15.68 1.40 9.26
CA ARG A 275 16.50 1.56 8.05
C ARG A 275 17.96 1.61 8.48
N ARG A 276 18.78 0.67 8.01
CA ARG A 276 20.21 0.76 8.23
C ARG A 276 20.70 2.04 7.54
N PRO A 277 21.48 2.90 8.21
CA PRO A 277 22.09 4.04 7.54
C PRO A 277 22.86 3.50 6.33
N ARG A 278 22.59 4.06 5.14
CA ARG A 278 23.45 3.78 3.99
C ARG A 278 24.84 4.22 4.41
N ARG A 279 25.84 3.32 4.31
CA ARG A 279 27.24 3.75 4.42
C ARG A 279 27.38 4.91 3.45
N ALA A 280 27.74 6.08 3.96
CA ALA A 280 28.08 7.21 3.11
C ALA A 280 29.11 6.70 2.11
N PHE A 281 28.87 6.91 0.82
CA PHE A 281 29.93 6.77 -0.16
C PHE A 281 30.94 7.86 0.21
N GLY A 282 32.04 7.44 0.84
CA GLY A 282 33.25 8.25 0.95
C GLY A 282 33.98 8.31 -0.38
#